data_AF-A0A841VTY2-F1
#
_entry.id   AF-A0A841VTY2-F1
#
_cell.length_a   1.000
_cell.length_b   1.000
_cell.length_c   1.000
_cell.angle_alpha   90.00
_cell.angle_beta   90.00
_cell.angle_gamma   90.00
#
_symmetry.space_group_name_H-M   'P 1'
#
loop_
_entity.id
_entity.type
_entity.pdbx_description
1 polymer ?
#
loop_
_entity_poly.entity_id
_entity_poly.type
_entity_poly.pdbx_seq_one_letter_code
_entity_poly.pdbx_strand_id
1 'polypeptide(L)'
;MIIIFGGLVDSVEAYVCERLLSKNIDFLLLDARQYPHQFDLDYYLKDGVIEGFIRYGSQKLALSDIRSIYVRYITKPSWPLLALADTLPSLVVNRPSASASNASKPYQQQIISKYGFKVPCTLVTTVPEEARCFYEEYDGRVIYKSVSSVRSIVKKLTPADLKQMEQVRNCPVQFQEYVPGVDIRVHTVGNRLFAAEITSEASDYRYASEDDNRIIRGIELPADIAQRCLDLTKGLGLVMGGIDLRRSPSGDYYCFEVNPSPAFTFFESYTQHKIGDALTKLLHQGESLKEKMSFILDGSQSIDKRPFISDELRPKVGSDLEQYPPLAPDVSKDEIHRRIQEMIGKKQREKLGIADSQISPEVWKEFFKKSPQAEWTILEQEAVLLNLETGVYFTLNRVGKGIWELFTGEQSLESILLVICKQFEVAEDVARADLIALVTKLSQEGLIKNVNK
;
A
#
# COMPACT_ATOMS: atom_id res chain seq x y z
N MET A 1 -16.91 10.32 10.19
CA MET A 1 -16.50 9.11 9.43
C MET A 1 -15.05 9.21 8.97
N ILE A 2 -14.25 8.15 9.13
CA ILE A 2 -12.90 8.02 8.52
C ILE A 2 -13.08 7.54 7.08
N ILE A 3 -12.34 8.12 6.15
CA ILE A 3 -12.37 7.70 4.75
C ILE A 3 -11.04 7.08 4.36
N ILE A 4 -11.09 5.93 3.71
CA ILE A 4 -9.94 5.29 3.07
C ILE A 4 -10.11 5.44 1.57
N PHE A 5 -9.31 6.31 0.94
CA PHE A 5 -9.27 6.52 -0.50
C PHE A 5 -8.20 5.63 -1.10
N GLY A 6 -8.61 4.52 -1.72
CA GLY A 6 -7.69 3.55 -2.27
C GLY A 6 -8.38 2.33 -2.86
N GLY A 7 -7.89 1.12 -2.58
CA GLY A 7 -8.58 -0.14 -2.79
C GLY A 7 -7.84 -1.29 -2.11
N LEU A 8 -8.54 -2.38 -1.79
CA LEU A 8 -7.93 -3.61 -1.25
C LEU A 8 -7.20 -4.42 -2.34
N VAL A 9 -6.24 -3.76 -2.97
CA VAL A 9 -5.24 -4.27 -3.91
C VAL A 9 -3.82 -3.94 -3.43
N ASP A 10 -3.73 -3.38 -2.24
CA ASP A 10 -2.51 -2.97 -1.59
C ASP A 10 -2.48 -3.49 -0.15
N SER A 11 -1.37 -4.13 0.23
CA SER A 11 -1.21 -4.73 1.56
C SER A 11 -1.10 -3.70 2.69
N VAL A 12 -0.63 -2.49 2.42
CA VAL A 12 -0.53 -1.43 3.43
C VAL A 12 -1.91 -0.88 3.77
N GLU A 13 -2.72 -0.60 2.76
CA GLU A 13 -4.10 -0.15 2.91
C GLU A 13 -4.96 -1.24 3.57
N ALA A 14 -4.82 -2.49 3.13
CA ALA A 14 -5.47 -3.63 3.78
C ALA A 14 -5.11 -3.72 5.27
N TYR A 15 -3.84 -3.48 5.62
CA TYR A 15 -3.40 -3.47 7.01
C TYR A 15 -4.01 -2.30 7.81
N VAL A 16 -4.11 -1.11 7.23
CA VAL A 16 -4.77 0.03 7.89
C VAL A 16 -6.24 -0.29 8.16
N CYS A 17 -6.95 -0.86 7.20
CA CYS A 17 -8.33 -1.31 7.37
C CYS A 17 -8.45 -2.36 8.47
N GLU A 18 -7.52 -3.34 8.55
CA GLU A 18 -7.47 -4.33 9.63
C GLU A 18 -7.34 -3.66 11.01
N ARG A 19 -6.39 -2.72 11.15
CA ARG A 19 -6.17 -1.99 12.42
C ARG A 19 -7.38 -1.16 12.83
N LEU A 20 -8.17 -0.65 11.88
CA LEU A 20 -9.43 0.04 12.18
C LEU A 20 -10.51 -0.94 12.64
N LEU A 21 -10.68 -2.06 11.93
CA LEU A 21 -11.65 -3.11 12.28
C LEU A 21 -11.37 -3.73 13.65
N SER A 22 -10.12 -4.08 13.94
CA SER A 22 -9.72 -4.68 15.23
C SER A 22 -9.92 -3.75 16.43
N LYS A 23 -10.06 -2.44 16.20
CA LYS A 23 -10.38 -1.43 17.22
C LYS A 23 -11.86 -1.02 17.21
N ASN A 24 -12.69 -1.68 16.40
CA ASN A 24 -14.10 -1.33 16.18
C ASN A 24 -14.30 0.14 15.76
N ILE A 25 -13.42 0.66 14.91
CA ILE A 25 -13.49 2.02 14.38
C ILE A 25 -14.15 1.98 13.00
N ASP A 26 -15.24 2.72 12.84
CA ASP A 26 -15.93 2.83 11.56
C ASP A 26 -15.16 3.64 10.53
N PHE A 27 -15.14 3.14 9.31
CA PHE A 27 -14.59 3.80 8.13
C PHE A 27 -15.41 3.46 6.88
N LEU A 28 -15.27 4.31 5.87
CA LEU A 28 -15.77 4.06 4.52
C LEU A 28 -14.59 3.88 3.57
N LEU A 29 -14.50 2.70 2.96
CA LEU A 29 -13.54 2.39 1.90
C LEU A 29 -14.10 2.85 0.57
N LEU A 30 -13.50 3.87 -0.04
CA LEU A 30 -13.86 4.33 -1.37
C LEU A 30 -12.85 3.81 -2.39
N ASP A 31 -13.30 2.87 -3.22
CA ASP A 31 -12.47 2.34 -4.30
C ASP A 31 -12.45 3.30 -5.49
N ALA A 32 -11.35 4.03 -5.66
CA ALA A 32 -11.25 5.06 -6.71
C ALA A 32 -11.40 4.48 -8.14
N ARG A 33 -11.22 3.16 -8.33
CA ARG A 33 -11.40 2.49 -9.62
C ARG A 33 -12.86 2.44 -10.07
N GLN A 34 -13.81 2.65 -9.15
CA GLN A 34 -15.24 2.64 -9.47
C GLN A 34 -15.79 4.04 -9.79
N TYR A 35 -14.93 5.06 -9.76
CA TYR A 35 -15.29 6.41 -10.20
C TYR A 35 -15.31 6.49 -11.74
N PRO A 36 -16.30 7.16 -12.36
CA PRO A 36 -17.42 7.88 -11.74
C PRO A 36 -18.67 7.02 -11.50
N HIS A 37 -18.77 5.82 -12.06
CA HIS A 37 -20.04 5.11 -12.20
C HIS A 37 -20.74 4.70 -10.90
N GLN A 38 -19.98 4.49 -9.82
CA GLN A 38 -20.53 4.15 -8.49
C GLN A 38 -20.53 5.34 -7.53
N PHE A 39 -20.25 6.55 -8.02
CA PHE A 39 -20.09 7.74 -7.22
C PHE A 39 -21.07 8.82 -7.66
N ASP A 40 -21.76 9.43 -6.68
CA ASP A 40 -22.25 10.80 -6.84
C ASP A 40 -21.35 11.71 -6.02
N LEU A 41 -20.85 12.77 -6.65
CA LEU A 41 -20.08 13.82 -5.98
C LEU A 41 -20.77 15.16 -6.23
N ASP A 42 -21.24 15.78 -5.16
CA ASP A 42 -21.88 17.09 -5.21
C ASP A 42 -21.29 17.95 -4.10
N TYR A 43 -20.74 19.10 -4.46
CA TYR A 43 -20.32 20.10 -3.51
C TYR A 43 -20.27 21.48 -4.13
N TYR A 44 -20.52 22.49 -3.31
CA TYR A 44 -20.26 23.88 -3.65
C TYR A 44 -19.29 24.49 -2.65
N LEU A 45 -18.57 25.49 -3.11
CA LEU A 45 -17.71 26.34 -2.30
C LEU A 45 -18.39 27.68 -2.16
N LYS A 46 -18.82 28.02 -0.94
CA LYS A 46 -19.41 29.32 -0.61
C LYS A 46 -18.62 29.96 0.51
N ASP A 47 -18.09 31.16 0.26
CA ASP A 47 -17.28 31.92 1.21
C ASP A 47 -16.06 31.14 1.77
N GLY A 48 -15.53 30.19 0.99
CA GLY A 48 -14.43 29.30 1.40
C GLY A 48 -14.85 28.11 2.27
N VAL A 49 -16.15 27.96 2.55
CA VAL A 49 -16.73 26.79 3.19
C VAL A 49 -17.18 25.81 2.11
N ILE A 50 -16.78 24.55 2.28
CA ILE A 50 -17.21 23.45 1.42
C ILE A 50 -18.41 22.75 2.05
N GLU A 51 -19.49 22.63 1.29
CA GLU A 51 -20.70 21.91 1.67
C GLU A 51 -21.12 21.00 0.52
N GLY A 52 -21.65 19.82 0.86
CA GLY A 52 -21.97 18.81 -0.12
C GLY A 52 -21.96 17.40 0.44
N PHE A 53 -21.91 16.41 -0.45
CA PHE A 53 -21.85 15.00 -0.10
C PHE A 53 -21.06 14.18 -1.11
N ILE A 54 -20.63 13.01 -0.68
CA ILE A 54 -20.25 11.89 -1.54
C ILE A 54 -21.30 10.80 -1.34
N ARG A 55 -21.83 10.24 -2.42
CA ARG A 55 -22.57 8.98 -2.39
C ARG A 55 -21.71 7.89 -3.02
N TYR A 56 -21.64 6.74 -2.36
CA TYR A 56 -20.97 5.56 -2.86
C TYR A 56 -21.85 4.34 -2.56
N GLY A 57 -22.42 3.74 -3.60
CA GLY A 57 -23.52 2.77 -3.45
C GLY A 57 -24.73 3.39 -2.76
N SER A 58 -25.27 2.68 -1.76
CA SER A 58 -26.37 3.17 -0.92
C SER A 58 -25.95 4.22 0.11
N GLN A 59 -24.65 4.35 0.39
CA GLN A 59 -24.14 5.21 1.44
C GLN A 59 -23.99 6.66 0.96
N LYS A 60 -24.75 7.58 1.56
CA LYS A 60 -24.59 9.03 1.37
C LYS A 60 -23.92 9.65 2.58
N LEU A 61 -22.75 10.25 2.39
CA LEU A 61 -21.97 10.89 3.44
C LEU A 61 -21.86 12.39 3.17
N ALA A 62 -22.31 13.22 4.11
CA ALA A 62 -22.06 14.66 4.02
C ALA A 62 -20.56 14.95 4.19
N LEU A 63 -20.03 15.88 3.40
CA LEU A 63 -18.63 16.28 3.49
C LEU A 63 -18.26 16.79 4.90
N SER A 64 -19.25 17.36 5.60
CA SER A 64 -19.06 17.89 6.95
C SER A 64 -18.91 16.81 8.03
N ASP A 65 -19.30 15.56 7.74
CA ASP A 65 -19.14 14.40 8.62
C ASP A 65 -17.79 13.68 8.43
N ILE A 66 -17.00 14.08 7.44
CA ILE A 66 -15.67 13.50 7.19
C ILE A 66 -14.70 14.04 8.24
N ARG A 67 -14.18 13.13 9.07
CA ARG A 67 -13.24 13.48 10.15
C ARG A 67 -11.79 13.46 9.68
N SER A 68 -11.48 12.47 8.83
CA SER A 68 -10.14 12.26 8.31
C SER A 68 -10.19 11.43 7.04
N ILE A 69 -9.18 11.59 6.20
CA ILE A 69 -9.00 10.84 4.97
C ILE A 69 -7.60 10.24 4.95
N TYR A 70 -7.49 8.95 4.71
CA TYR A 70 -6.24 8.30 4.33
C TYR A 70 -6.21 8.14 2.81
N VAL A 71 -5.29 8.84 2.15
CA VAL A 71 -5.14 8.85 0.70
C VAL A 71 -4.00 7.93 0.31
N ARG A 72 -4.33 6.82 -0.34
CA ARG A 72 -3.36 5.87 -0.86
C ARG A 72 -3.89 5.23 -2.14
N TYR A 73 -3.22 5.46 -3.25
CA TYR A 73 -3.59 4.85 -4.52
C TYR A 73 -2.38 4.21 -5.19
N ILE A 74 -2.54 2.94 -5.58
CA ILE A 74 -1.58 2.21 -6.44
C ILE A 74 -2.04 2.24 -7.90
N THR A 75 -3.34 2.48 -8.12
CA THR A 75 -3.94 2.59 -9.45
C THR A 75 -4.01 4.04 -9.93
N LYS A 76 -4.50 4.25 -11.16
CA LYS A 76 -4.71 5.58 -11.71
C LYS A 76 -5.60 6.38 -10.75
N PRO A 77 -5.16 7.56 -10.26
CA PRO A 77 -5.97 8.34 -9.35
C PRO A 77 -7.21 8.90 -10.02
N SER A 78 -8.26 9.10 -9.23
CA SER A 78 -9.41 9.93 -9.62
C SER A 78 -9.13 11.38 -9.25
N TRP A 79 -8.86 12.23 -10.24
CA TRP A 79 -8.52 13.64 -10.03
C TRP A 79 -9.58 14.41 -9.22
N PRO A 80 -10.90 14.24 -9.46
CA PRO A 80 -11.92 14.89 -8.65
C PRO A 80 -11.85 14.49 -7.16
N LEU A 81 -11.56 13.22 -6.86
CA LEU A 81 -11.43 12.75 -5.48
C LEU A 81 -10.16 13.28 -4.81
N LEU A 82 -9.05 13.36 -5.55
CA LEU A 82 -7.82 13.98 -5.04
C LEU A 82 -7.99 15.48 -4.78
N ALA A 83 -8.64 16.20 -5.71
CA ALA A 83 -8.96 17.62 -5.53
C ALA A 83 -9.87 17.85 -4.30
N LEU A 84 -10.85 16.97 -4.09
CA LEU A 84 -11.69 17.00 -2.90
C LEU A 84 -10.87 16.78 -1.62
N ALA A 85 -9.94 15.81 -1.61
CA ALA A 85 -9.05 15.61 -0.47
C ALA A 85 -8.21 16.85 -0.17
N ASP A 86 -7.68 17.54 -1.18
CA ASP A 86 -6.96 18.80 -0.99
C ASP A 86 -7.86 19.94 -0.50
N THR A 87 -9.15 19.94 -0.86
CA THR A 87 -10.10 21.01 -0.53
C THR A 87 -10.69 20.85 0.87
N LEU A 88 -10.88 19.62 1.35
CA LEU A 88 -11.51 19.38 2.64
C LEU A 88 -10.63 19.88 3.81
N PRO A 89 -11.21 20.60 4.79
CA PRO A 89 -10.50 21.10 5.97
C PRO A 89 -10.34 20.04 7.08
N SER A 90 -10.63 18.79 6.78
CA SER A 90 -10.39 17.64 7.65
C SER A 90 -8.92 17.24 7.66
N LEU A 91 -8.55 16.30 8.54
CA LEU A 91 -7.23 15.69 8.53
C LEU A 91 -7.06 14.83 7.27
N VAL A 92 -6.02 15.04 6.48
CA VAL A 92 -5.77 14.25 5.26
C VAL A 92 -4.34 13.70 5.27
N VAL A 93 -4.21 12.38 5.25
CA VAL A 93 -2.95 11.63 5.30
C VAL A 93 -2.70 10.93 3.96
N ASN A 94 -1.91 11.45 3.05
CA ASN A 94 -1.44 12.84 2.96
C ASN A 94 -2.28 13.62 1.95
N ARG A 95 -2.23 14.95 2.04
CA ARG A 95 -2.74 15.82 0.98
C ARG A 95 -2.02 15.51 -0.35
N PRO A 96 -2.75 15.32 -1.46
CA PRO A 96 -2.13 15.09 -2.77
C PRO A 96 -1.15 16.19 -3.17
N SER A 97 -1.51 17.46 -2.93
CA SER A 97 -0.64 18.62 -3.15
C SER A 97 0.70 18.54 -2.41
N ALA A 98 0.71 18.18 -1.12
CA ALA A 98 1.93 18.02 -0.32
C ALA A 98 2.81 16.86 -0.83
N SER A 99 2.16 15.79 -1.30
CA SER A 99 2.82 14.58 -1.83
C SER A 99 3.57 14.84 -3.15
N ALA A 100 3.23 15.92 -3.87
CA ALA A 100 3.80 16.24 -5.18
C ALA A 100 5.30 16.52 -5.16
N SER A 101 5.86 16.96 -4.01
CA SER A 101 7.31 17.18 -3.87
C SER A 101 8.14 15.93 -4.18
N ASN A 102 7.60 14.74 -3.89
CA ASN A 102 8.24 13.46 -4.18
C ASN A 102 8.29 13.10 -5.67
N ALA A 103 7.58 13.86 -6.53
CA ALA A 103 7.64 13.65 -7.97
C ALA A 103 8.96 14.15 -8.60
N SER A 104 9.73 14.98 -7.88
CA SER A 104 11.02 15.51 -8.32
C SER A 104 12.07 15.38 -7.21
N LYS A 105 12.94 14.36 -7.33
CA LYS A 105 14.01 14.10 -6.35
C LYS A 105 14.97 15.28 -6.19
N PRO A 106 15.44 15.97 -7.27
CA PRO A 106 16.31 17.12 -7.10
C PRO A 106 15.62 18.29 -6.38
N TYR A 107 14.34 18.54 -6.64
CA TYR A 107 13.57 19.55 -5.92
C TYR A 107 13.43 19.21 -4.43
N GLN A 108 13.06 17.96 -4.12
CA GLN A 108 12.96 17.51 -2.74
C GLN A 108 14.30 17.59 -2.00
N GLN A 109 15.41 17.28 -2.67
CA GLN A 109 16.77 17.39 -2.13
C GLN A 109 17.10 18.83 -1.68
N GLN A 110 16.67 19.86 -2.41
CA GLN A 110 16.84 21.27 -2.01
C GLN A 110 16.05 21.63 -0.77
N ILE A 111 14.90 20.98 -0.52
CA ILE A 111 14.12 21.18 0.69
C ILE A 111 14.81 20.47 1.86
N ILE A 112 15.18 19.20 1.66
CA ILE A 112 15.84 18.35 2.67
C ILE A 112 17.06 19.05 3.28
N SER A 113 17.91 19.67 2.47
CA SER A 113 19.14 20.33 2.95
C SER A 113 18.85 21.51 3.90
N LYS A 114 17.70 22.18 3.75
CA LYS A 114 17.28 23.30 4.63
C LYS A 114 16.89 22.84 6.03
N TYR A 115 16.61 21.55 6.23
CA TYR A 115 16.29 20.95 7.53
C TYR A 115 17.53 20.34 8.22
N GLY A 116 18.73 20.68 7.76
CA GLY A 116 19.98 20.31 8.42
C GLY A 116 20.45 18.89 8.13
N PHE A 117 19.91 18.21 7.12
CA PHE A 117 20.46 16.95 6.63
C PHE A 117 21.58 17.20 5.62
N LYS A 118 22.57 16.31 5.59
CA LYS A 118 23.45 16.21 4.44
C LYS A 118 22.66 15.62 3.27
N VAL A 119 23.00 16.05 2.06
CA VAL A 119 22.48 15.47 0.83
C VAL A 119 23.67 15.19 -0.08
N PRO A 120 23.69 14.04 -0.79
CA PRO A 120 24.81 13.71 -1.66
C PRO A 120 24.89 14.70 -2.83
N CYS A 121 26.10 14.96 -3.33
CA CYS A 121 26.21 15.75 -4.55
C CYS A 121 25.47 15.04 -5.70
N THR A 122 24.70 15.79 -6.50
CA THR A 122 23.82 15.24 -7.53
C THR A 122 24.02 16.01 -8.83
N LEU A 123 24.29 15.29 -9.91
CA LEU A 123 24.33 15.80 -11.28
C LEU A 123 23.16 15.22 -12.07
N VAL A 124 22.38 16.08 -12.73
CA VAL A 124 21.37 15.66 -13.72
C VAL A 124 21.83 16.19 -15.07
N THR A 125 22.17 15.29 -15.99
CA THR A 125 22.78 15.70 -17.27
C THR A 125 22.35 14.83 -18.44
N THR A 126 22.37 15.42 -19.63
CA THR A 126 22.35 14.74 -20.93
C THR A 126 23.71 14.87 -21.65
N VAL A 127 24.71 15.45 -21.00
CA VAL A 127 26.06 15.71 -21.53
C VAL A 127 26.99 14.60 -21.03
N PRO A 128 27.48 13.70 -21.91
CA PRO A 128 28.33 12.58 -21.49
C PRO A 128 29.61 12.99 -20.77
N GLU A 129 30.20 14.11 -21.17
CA GLU A 129 31.45 14.59 -20.58
C GLU A 129 31.28 15.04 -19.14
N GLU A 130 30.19 15.74 -18.82
CA GLU A 130 29.86 16.12 -17.44
C GLU A 130 29.72 14.89 -16.54
N ALA A 131 29.15 13.78 -17.06
CA ALA A 131 29.07 12.53 -16.31
C ALA A 131 30.45 11.88 -16.09
N ARG A 132 31.40 12.02 -17.04
CA ARG A 132 32.78 11.55 -16.88
C ARG A 132 33.55 12.40 -15.87
N CYS A 133 33.49 13.72 -15.98
CA CYS A 133 34.10 14.63 -15.02
C CYS A 133 33.57 14.39 -13.61
N PHE A 134 32.25 14.18 -13.46
CA PHE A 134 31.66 13.86 -12.16
C PHE A 134 32.12 12.50 -11.62
N TYR A 135 32.33 11.50 -12.47
CA TYR A 135 32.91 10.22 -12.05
C TYR A 135 34.34 10.39 -11.53
N GLU A 136 35.16 11.19 -12.21
CA GLU A 136 36.55 11.47 -11.81
C GLU A 136 36.61 12.31 -10.52
N GLU A 137 35.80 13.36 -10.40
CA GLU A 137 35.74 14.26 -9.22
C GLU A 137 35.45 13.49 -7.92
N TYR A 138 34.64 12.43 -7.99
CA TYR A 138 34.26 11.62 -6.83
C TYR A 138 35.04 10.29 -6.74
N ASP A 139 36.18 10.17 -7.42
CA ASP A 139 37.05 8.98 -7.40
C ASP A 139 36.29 7.67 -7.74
N GLY A 140 35.35 7.75 -8.68
CA GLY A 140 34.49 6.65 -9.08
C GLY A 140 33.40 6.26 -8.08
N ARG A 141 33.27 6.95 -6.94
CA ARG A 141 32.17 6.76 -5.98
C ARG A 141 30.90 7.44 -6.46
N VAL A 142 30.35 6.94 -7.56
CA VAL A 142 29.14 7.48 -8.19
C VAL A 142 28.12 6.38 -8.41
N ILE A 143 26.87 6.67 -8.11
CA ILE A 143 25.72 5.89 -8.57
C ILE A 143 24.97 6.65 -9.65
N TYR A 144 24.20 5.94 -10.45
CA TYR A 144 23.25 6.54 -11.37
C TYR A 144 21.85 5.92 -11.20
N LYS A 145 20.84 6.74 -11.43
CA LYS A 145 19.41 6.39 -11.33
C LYS A 145 18.57 7.30 -12.21
N SER A 146 17.31 6.95 -12.45
CA SER A 146 16.40 7.86 -13.15
C SER A 146 15.99 9.04 -12.25
N VAL A 147 15.80 10.20 -12.87
CA VAL A 147 15.28 11.43 -12.22
C VAL A 147 13.77 11.30 -11.89
N SER A 148 13.10 10.29 -12.44
CA SER A 148 11.64 10.17 -12.37
C SER A 148 11.10 9.76 -11.00
N SER A 149 9.79 9.94 -10.83
CA SER A 149 8.99 9.46 -9.69
C SER A 149 8.73 7.94 -9.72
N VAL A 150 9.10 7.25 -10.80
CA VAL A 150 8.97 5.80 -10.93
C VAL A 150 10.16 5.12 -10.25
N ARG A 151 9.86 4.01 -9.55
CA ARG A 151 10.88 3.21 -8.87
C ARG A 151 12.02 2.89 -9.85
N SER A 152 13.23 3.31 -9.48
CA SER A 152 14.42 3.17 -10.31
C SER A 152 15.40 2.22 -9.65
N ILE A 153 16.03 1.36 -10.45
CA ILE A 153 17.14 0.53 -9.99
C ILE A 153 18.36 1.45 -9.86
N VAL A 154 18.93 1.51 -8.66
CA VAL A 154 20.17 2.25 -8.39
C VAL A 154 21.35 1.36 -8.76
N LYS A 155 22.27 1.88 -9.58
CA LYS A 155 23.49 1.15 -9.96
C LYS A 155 24.72 1.99 -9.67
N LYS A 156 25.79 1.34 -9.21
CA LYS A 156 27.12 1.95 -9.19
C LYS A 156 27.59 2.17 -10.62
N LEU A 157 28.12 3.35 -10.90
CA LEU A 157 28.73 3.64 -12.19
C LEU A 157 30.11 2.96 -12.24
N THR A 158 30.35 2.15 -13.26
CA THR A 158 31.61 1.40 -13.42
C THR A 158 32.40 1.90 -14.63
N PRO A 159 33.71 1.61 -14.72
CA PRO A 159 34.49 1.91 -15.93
C PRO A 159 33.93 1.30 -17.22
N ALA A 160 33.19 0.18 -17.13
CA ALA A 160 32.52 -0.43 -18.28
C ALA A 160 31.35 0.42 -18.77
N ASP A 161 30.60 1.04 -17.86
CA ASP A 161 29.48 1.92 -18.17
C ASP A 161 29.96 3.24 -18.84
N LEU A 162 31.14 3.73 -18.47
CA LEU A 162 31.75 4.93 -19.09
C LEU A 162 31.93 4.78 -20.61
N LYS A 163 32.11 3.56 -21.11
CA LYS A 163 32.21 3.27 -22.56
C LYS A 163 30.89 3.50 -23.29
N GLN A 164 29.76 3.51 -22.58
CA GLN A 164 28.41 3.68 -23.12
C GLN A 164 27.84 5.07 -22.84
N MET A 165 28.65 6.01 -22.35
CA MET A 165 28.17 7.30 -21.84
C MET A 165 27.46 8.17 -22.89
N GLU A 166 27.71 7.95 -24.20
CA GLU A 166 26.96 8.64 -25.26
C GLU A 166 25.44 8.38 -25.20
N GLN A 167 24.99 7.27 -24.60
CA GLN A 167 23.57 6.96 -24.43
C GLN A 167 22.84 7.97 -23.53
N VAL A 168 23.55 8.67 -22.65
CA VAL A 168 23.00 9.70 -21.74
C VAL A 168 22.36 10.87 -22.51
N ARG A 169 22.76 11.09 -23.77
CA ARG A 169 22.14 12.11 -24.63
C ARG A 169 20.66 11.84 -24.91
N ASN A 170 20.25 10.57 -24.87
CA ASN A 170 18.90 10.15 -25.24
C ASN A 170 17.90 10.31 -24.09
N CYS A 171 18.37 10.45 -22.83
CA CYS A 171 17.50 10.57 -21.67
C CYS A 171 18.29 11.19 -20.50
N PRO A 172 17.80 12.26 -19.85
CA PRO A 172 18.45 12.82 -18.66
C PRO A 172 18.61 11.77 -17.56
N VAL A 173 19.86 11.53 -17.14
CA VAL A 173 20.21 10.60 -16.07
C VAL A 173 20.63 11.38 -14.83
N GLN A 174 20.24 10.89 -13.66
CA GLN A 174 20.72 11.42 -12.37
C GLN A 174 21.94 10.62 -11.93
N PHE A 175 23.10 11.25 -11.91
CA PHE A 175 24.31 10.77 -11.24
C PHE A 175 24.36 11.38 -9.84
N GLN A 176 24.85 10.62 -8.87
CA GLN A 176 24.87 11.05 -7.48
C GLN A 176 26.07 10.43 -6.77
N GLU A 177 26.69 11.18 -5.87
CA GLU A 177 27.76 10.66 -5.01
C GLU A 177 27.28 9.41 -4.27
N TYR A 178 28.11 8.37 -4.30
CA TYR A 178 27.94 7.18 -3.48
C TYR A 178 28.38 7.47 -2.04
N VAL A 179 27.40 7.53 -1.14
CA VAL A 179 27.62 7.69 0.30
C VAL A 179 27.74 6.31 0.94
N PRO A 180 28.90 5.93 1.51
CA PRO A 180 29.01 4.71 2.31
C PRO A 180 28.33 4.90 3.66
N GLY A 181 27.85 3.81 4.27
CA GLY A 181 27.25 3.88 5.61
C GLY A 181 26.17 2.84 5.83
N VAL A 182 25.45 3.01 6.93
CA VAL A 182 24.34 2.14 7.33
C VAL A 182 23.02 2.80 6.95
N ASP A 183 22.15 2.05 6.29
CA ASP A 183 20.83 2.52 5.89
C ASP A 183 19.89 2.57 7.10
N ILE A 184 19.13 3.65 7.19
CA ILE A 184 18.14 3.87 8.23
C ILE A 184 16.84 4.31 7.57
N ARG A 185 15.79 3.51 7.74
CA ARG A 185 14.44 3.85 7.29
C ARG A 185 13.66 4.45 8.45
N VAL A 186 13.25 5.70 8.30
CA VAL A 186 12.43 6.39 9.31
C VAL A 186 11.00 6.51 8.80
N HIS A 187 10.03 6.31 9.69
CA HIS A 187 8.62 6.58 9.44
C HIS A 187 8.13 7.62 10.43
N THR A 188 7.46 8.65 9.94
CA THR A 188 6.78 9.64 10.77
C THR A 188 5.26 9.47 10.62
N VAL A 189 4.54 9.65 11.72
CA VAL A 189 3.07 9.68 11.75
C VAL A 189 2.64 10.76 12.74
N GLY A 190 2.20 11.90 12.22
CA GLY A 190 2.05 13.12 13.01
C GLY A 190 3.37 13.48 13.67
N ASN A 191 3.37 13.57 15.00
CA ASN A 191 4.57 13.89 15.80
C ASN A 191 5.32 12.64 16.31
N ARG A 192 4.97 11.45 15.83
CA ARG A 192 5.63 10.18 16.23
C ARG A 192 6.63 9.77 15.18
N LEU A 193 7.75 9.21 15.62
CA LEU A 193 8.85 8.74 14.77
C LEU A 193 9.19 7.28 15.09
N PHE A 194 9.45 6.50 14.06
CA PHE A 194 9.85 5.09 14.14
C PHE A 194 11.03 4.86 13.20
N ALA A 195 12.19 4.46 13.71
CA ALA A 195 13.40 4.32 12.91
C ALA A 195 13.90 2.87 12.90
N ALA A 196 14.18 2.34 11.72
CA ALA A 196 14.72 1.00 11.53
C ALA A 196 16.11 1.10 10.91
N GLU A 197 17.10 0.47 11.54
CA GLU A 197 18.42 0.28 10.94
C GLU A 197 18.41 -0.97 10.07
N ILE A 198 19.05 -0.87 8.90
CA ILE A 198 19.11 -1.93 7.91
C ILE A 198 20.59 -2.20 7.60
N THR A 199 21.02 -3.43 7.86
CA THR A 199 22.31 -3.94 7.40
C THR A 199 22.06 -5.00 6.34
N SER A 200 22.73 -4.85 5.20
CA SER A 200 22.65 -5.73 4.02
C SER A 200 24.00 -5.70 3.33
N GLU A 201 24.42 -6.80 2.72
CA GLU A 201 25.62 -6.85 1.88
C GLU A 201 25.36 -6.27 0.48
N ALA A 202 24.09 -6.08 0.11
CA ALA A 202 23.68 -5.49 -1.16
C ALA A 202 23.86 -3.96 -1.18
N SER A 203 24.16 -3.41 -2.37
CA SER A 203 24.21 -1.95 -2.57
C SER A 203 22.83 -1.27 -2.45
N ASP A 204 21.77 -2.03 -2.69
CA ASP A 204 20.39 -1.68 -2.39
C ASP A 204 19.74 -2.89 -1.71
N TYR A 205 19.48 -2.77 -0.41
CA TYR A 205 18.93 -3.85 0.41
C TYR A 205 17.59 -4.39 -0.13
N ARG A 206 16.90 -3.65 -0.99
CA ARG A 206 15.62 -4.06 -1.59
C ARG A 206 15.79 -5.12 -2.68
N TYR A 207 17.00 -5.25 -3.24
CA TYR A 207 17.35 -6.22 -4.30
C TYR A 207 18.40 -7.22 -3.83
N ALA A 208 18.54 -7.35 -2.52
CA ALA A 208 19.36 -8.38 -1.90
C ALA A 208 18.90 -9.78 -2.36
N SER A 209 19.87 -10.66 -2.64
CA SER A 209 19.63 -12.08 -2.94
C SER A 209 19.02 -12.79 -1.73
N GLU A 210 18.41 -13.96 -1.96
CA GLU A 210 17.87 -14.79 -0.88
C GLU A 210 18.93 -15.20 0.16
N ASP A 211 20.20 -15.25 -0.27
CA ASP A 211 21.37 -15.55 0.58
C ASP A 211 21.92 -14.32 1.34
N ASP A 212 21.33 -13.12 1.20
CA ASP A 212 21.79 -11.94 1.95
C ASP A 212 21.40 -12.03 3.43
N ASN A 213 22.37 -11.81 4.32
CA ASN A 213 22.18 -11.74 5.78
C ASN A 213 21.53 -10.40 6.19
N ARG A 214 20.43 -10.01 5.52
CA ARG A 214 19.75 -8.74 5.78
C ARG A 214 19.13 -8.73 7.17
N ILE A 215 19.56 -7.80 8.00
CA ILE A 215 19.00 -7.56 9.33
C ILE A 215 18.28 -6.21 9.32
N ILE A 216 17.04 -6.21 9.79
CA ILE A 216 16.24 -5.00 9.99
C ILE A 216 15.86 -4.97 11.47
N ARG A 217 16.24 -3.91 12.18
CA ARG A 217 15.98 -3.76 13.62
C ARG A 217 15.50 -2.35 13.96
N GLY A 218 14.58 -2.25 14.92
CA GLY A 218 14.16 -0.97 15.47
C GLY A 218 15.32 -0.31 16.23
N ILE A 219 15.47 1.00 16.07
CA ILE A 219 16.47 1.81 16.75
C ILE A 219 15.87 3.13 17.23
N GLU A 220 16.50 3.73 18.24
CA GLU A 220 16.26 5.12 18.61
C GLU A 220 17.30 6.00 17.90
N LEU A 221 16.83 7.12 17.34
CA LEU A 221 17.72 8.12 16.75
C LEU A 221 18.17 9.13 17.80
N PRO A 222 19.34 9.76 17.63
CA PRO A 222 19.70 10.95 18.39
C PRO A 222 18.57 11.99 18.34
N ALA A 223 18.31 12.65 19.46
CA ALA A 223 17.16 13.54 19.61
C ALA A 223 17.12 14.66 18.57
N ASP A 224 18.28 15.21 18.20
CA ASP A 224 18.38 16.25 17.19
C ASP A 224 18.03 15.72 15.79
N ILE A 225 18.47 14.51 15.43
CA ILE A 225 18.14 13.87 14.15
C ILE A 225 16.65 13.49 14.09
N ALA A 226 16.10 12.98 15.19
CA ALA A 226 14.67 12.69 15.30
C ALA A 226 13.82 13.95 15.10
N GLN A 227 14.23 15.07 15.72
CA GLN A 227 13.54 16.35 15.56
C GLN A 227 13.64 16.86 14.11
N ARG A 228 14.82 16.79 13.47
CA ARG A 228 14.97 17.16 12.04
C ARG A 228 14.06 16.35 11.13
N CYS A 229 13.88 15.06 11.39
CA CYS A 229 12.96 14.20 10.63
C CYS A 229 11.51 14.68 10.75
N LEU A 230 11.06 15.02 11.96
CA LEU A 230 9.70 15.53 12.22
C LEU A 230 9.49 16.92 11.59
N ASP A 231 10.49 17.80 11.70
CA ASP A 231 10.44 19.15 11.12
C ASP A 231 10.42 19.09 9.59
N LEU A 232 11.21 18.19 8.99
CA LEU A 232 11.25 17.97 7.56
C LEU A 232 9.90 17.50 7.01
N THR A 233 9.27 16.50 7.64
CA THR A 233 7.98 15.97 7.16
C THR A 233 6.87 17.00 7.34
N LYS A 234 6.84 17.69 8.47
CA LYS A 234 5.95 18.84 8.70
C LYS A 234 6.18 19.95 7.66
N GLY A 235 7.44 20.25 7.36
CA GLY A 235 7.87 21.25 6.39
C GLY A 235 7.47 20.95 4.95
N LEU A 236 7.39 19.66 4.62
CA LEU A 236 6.85 19.17 3.34
C LEU A 236 5.31 19.10 3.32
N GLY A 237 4.65 19.43 4.43
CA GLY A 237 3.19 19.31 4.58
C GLY A 237 2.71 17.87 4.71
N LEU A 238 3.60 16.93 5.03
CA LEU A 238 3.31 15.51 5.17
C LEU A 238 2.92 15.17 6.60
N VAL A 239 1.76 14.57 6.77
CA VAL A 239 1.30 13.99 8.05
C VAL A 239 1.94 12.63 8.29
N MET A 240 2.20 11.89 7.22
CA MET A 240 2.95 10.63 7.25
C MET A 240 4.09 10.68 6.23
N GLY A 241 5.27 10.18 6.56
CA GLY A 241 6.37 10.11 5.61
C GLY A 241 7.34 8.98 5.93
N GLY A 242 7.87 8.34 4.88
CA GLY A 242 9.02 7.45 4.98
C GLY A 242 10.28 8.17 4.53
N ILE A 243 11.23 8.38 5.42
CA ILE A 243 12.49 9.07 5.15
C ILE A 243 13.59 8.02 4.97
N ASP A 244 14.32 8.13 3.86
CA ASP A 244 15.52 7.34 3.62
C ASP A 244 16.75 8.08 4.08
N LEU A 245 17.35 7.57 5.15
CA LEU A 245 18.58 8.08 5.71
C LEU A 245 19.73 7.08 5.50
N ARG A 246 20.95 7.60 5.47
CA ARG A 246 22.17 6.81 5.66
C ARG A 246 23.09 7.52 6.63
N ARG A 247 23.54 6.79 7.64
CA ARG A 247 24.55 7.25 8.59
C ARG A 247 25.92 6.86 8.05
N SER A 248 26.74 7.85 7.71
CA SER A 248 28.10 7.64 7.23
C SER A 248 29.02 7.10 8.34
N PRO A 249 30.22 6.58 7.99
CA PRO A 249 31.24 6.22 8.99
C PRO A 249 31.69 7.39 9.87
N SER A 250 31.59 8.63 9.37
CA SER A 250 31.87 9.86 10.15
C SER A 250 30.75 10.23 11.14
N GLY A 251 29.60 9.55 11.08
CA GLY A 251 28.43 9.83 11.91
C GLY A 251 27.46 10.85 11.31
N ASP A 252 27.72 11.35 10.09
CA ASP A 252 26.83 12.27 9.40
C ASP A 252 25.57 11.55 8.87
N TYR A 253 24.44 12.25 8.92
CA TYR A 253 23.16 11.75 8.40
C TYR A 253 22.85 12.36 7.05
N TYR A 254 22.90 11.53 6.01
CA TYR A 254 22.46 11.85 4.66
C TYR A 254 20.99 11.49 4.49
N CYS A 255 20.20 12.39 3.93
CA CYS A 255 18.80 12.11 3.58
C CYS A 255 18.64 12.09 2.06
N PHE A 256 18.08 11.01 1.53
CA PHE A 256 17.97 10.79 0.08
C PHE A 256 16.59 11.12 -0.48
N GLU A 257 15.53 10.74 0.24
CA GLU A 257 14.15 10.96 -0.16
C GLU A 257 13.21 10.96 1.05
N VAL A 258 12.05 11.60 0.87
CA VAL A 258 10.90 11.52 1.77
C VAL A 258 9.69 11.01 0.97
N ASN A 259 9.35 9.75 1.15
CA ASN A 259 8.24 9.09 0.48
C ASN A 259 6.91 9.39 1.21
N PRO A 260 5.92 10.02 0.54
CA PRO A 260 4.64 10.39 1.14
C PRO A 260 3.66 9.22 1.25
N SER A 261 3.94 8.06 0.66
CA SER A 261 3.10 6.85 0.74
C SER A 261 3.95 5.61 1.03
N PRO A 262 4.60 5.57 2.21
CA PRO A 262 5.60 4.56 2.51
C PRO A 262 4.99 3.17 2.70
N ALA A 263 5.68 2.13 2.20
CA ALA A 263 5.34 0.74 2.47
C ALA A 263 5.79 0.31 3.88
N PHE A 264 5.21 0.93 4.91
CA PHE A 264 5.68 0.81 6.30
C PHE A 264 5.45 -0.58 6.91
N THR A 265 4.46 -1.34 6.44
CA THR A 265 4.10 -2.67 6.95
C THR A 265 5.27 -3.65 6.87
N PHE A 266 6.10 -3.53 5.84
CA PHE A 266 7.32 -4.31 5.72
C PHE A 266 8.22 -4.09 6.93
N PHE A 267 8.56 -2.83 7.27
CA PHE A 267 9.44 -2.52 8.39
C PHE A 267 8.81 -2.83 9.74
N GLU A 268 7.52 -2.57 9.90
CA GLU A 268 6.76 -2.90 11.11
C GLU A 268 6.88 -4.39 11.46
N SER A 269 6.80 -5.26 10.45
CA SER A 269 6.92 -6.72 10.60
C SER A 269 8.28 -7.23 11.11
N TYR A 270 9.32 -6.39 11.12
CA TYR A 270 10.67 -6.73 11.61
C TYR A 270 11.06 -5.99 12.88
N THR A 271 10.38 -4.89 13.24
CA THR A 271 10.91 -3.92 14.20
C THR A 271 10.11 -3.78 15.48
N GLN A 272 8.98 -4.50 15.62
CA GLN A 272 8.01 -4.35 16.73
C GLN A 272 7.44 -2.93 16.88
N HIS A 273 7.74 -2.03 15.93
CA HIS A 273 7.11 -0.72 15.87
C HIS A 273 5.60 -0.89 15.69
N LYS A 274 4.87 0.14 16.09
CA LYS A 274 3.40 0.16 16.00
C LYS A 274 2.97 1.31 15.11
N ILE A 275 3.39 1.27 13.84
CA ILE A 275 3.19 2.36 12.87
C ILE A 275 1.72 2.38 12.43
N GLY A 276 1.14 1.22 12.10
CA GLY A 276 -0.27 1.10 11.78
C GLY A 276 -1.19 1.56 12.92
N ASP A 277 -0.82 1.25 14.17
CA ASP A 277 -1.53 1.76 15.36
C ASP A 277 -1.42 3.27 15.52
N ALA A 278 -0.26 3.85 15.22
CA ALA A 278 -0.09 5.30 15.25
C ALA A 278 -0.97 5.98 14.20
N LEU A 279 -1.01 5.42 12.99
CA LEU A 279 -1.79 5.96 11.88
C LEU A 279 -3.29 5.88 12.15
N THR A 280 -3.78 4.71 12.57
CA THR A 280 -5.21 4.54 12.91
C THR A 280 -5.64 5.39 14.09
N LYS A 281 -4.80 5.53 15.12
CA LYS A 281 -5.04 6.47 16.22
C LYS A 281 -5.15 7.90 15.72
N LEU A 282 -4.25 8.33 14.83
CA LEU A 282 -4.24 9.68 14.29
C LEU A 282 -5.49 9.97 13.42
N LEU A 283 -5.87 9.04 12.54
CA LEU A 283 -7.11 9.14 11.75
C LEU A 283 -8.33 9.23 12.67
N HIS A 284 -8.37 8.41 13.73
CA HIS A 284 -9.44 8.45 14.73
C HIS A 284 -9.39 9.68 15.65
N GLN A 285 -8.33 10.49 15.62
CA GLN A 285 -8.27 11.78 16.33
C GLN A 285 -8.68 12.95 15.43
N GLY A 286 -8.85 12.73 14.12
CA GLY A 286 -9.33 13.76 13.21
C GLY A 286 -10.70 14.27 13.65
N GLU A 287 -10.94 15.56 13.46
CA GLU A 287 -12.21 16.22 13.76
C GLU A 287 -12.95 16.53 12.46
N SER A 288 -14.24 16.23 12.44
CA SER A 288 -15.15 16.59 11.38
C SER A 288 -15.44 18.10 11.40
N LEU A 289 -15.90 18.63 10.27
CA LEU A 289 -16.31 20.03 10.18
C LEU A 289 -17.44 20.36 11.15
N LYS A 290 -18.40 19.45 11.35
CA LYS A 290 -19.48 19.65 12.32
C LYS A 290 -18.93 19.84 13.73
N GLU A 291 -17.96 19.02 14.13
CA GLU A 291 -17.29 19.12 15.43
C GLU A 291 -16.49 20.44 15.53
N LYS A 292 -15.71 20.79 14.50
CA LYS A 292 -14.97 22.06 14.46
C LYS A 292 -15.88 23.28 14.52
N MET A 293 -16.99 23.29 13.81
CA MET A 293 -17.94 24.40 13.81
C MET A 293 -18.66 24.54 15.16
N SER A 294 -18.97 23.43 15.83
CA SER A 294 -19.50 23.48 17.19
C SER A 294 -18.51 24.09 18.20
N PHE A 295 -17.20 23.90 17.97
CA PHE A 295 -16.13 24.47 18.80
C PHE A 295 -15.80 25.93 18.44
N ILE A 296 -15.88 26.31 17.16
CA ILE A 296 -15.62 27.68 16.67
C ILE A 296 -16.73 28.67 17.05
N LEU A 297 -17.97 28.20 17.20
CA LEU A 297 -19.04 29.02 17.80
C LEU A 297 -18.71 29.47 19.24
N ASP A 298 -17.73 28.85 19.89
CA ASP A 298 -17.16 29.22 21.20
C ASP A 298 -15.78 29.91 21.13
N GLY A 299 -15.19 30.12 19.96
CA GLY A 299 -13.86 30.72 19.84
C GLY A 299 -13.41 30.98 18.40
N SER A 300 -13.30 32.26 18.03
CA SER A 300 -12.92 32.70 16.69
C SER A 300 -11.40 32.80 16.50
N GLN A 301 -10.84 32.25 15.42
CA GLN A 301 -9.74 32.88 14.67
C GLN A 301 -9.52 32.28 13.26
N SER A 302 -9.09 33.15 12.34
CA SER A 302 -9.05 33.00 10.88
C SER A 302 -7.77 32.37 10.33
N ILE A 303 -7.85 31.71 9.16
CA ILE A 303 -6.71 31.12 8.43
C ILE A 303 -6.58 31.74 7.03
N ASP A 304 -5.31 31.96 6.64
CA ASP A 304 -4.83 32.59 5.41
C ASP A 304 -4.80 31.63 4.19
N LYS A 305 -5.00 32.16 2.98
CA LYS A 305 -5.15 31.41 1.71
C LYS A 305 -4.02 31.71 0.72
N ARG A 306 -3.58 30.70 -0.04
CA ARG A 306 -3.13 30.86 -1.45
C ARG A 306 -3.04 29.51 -2.23
N PRO A 307 -3.31 29.45 -3.57
CA PRO A 307 -3.48 28.20 -4.31
C PRO A 307 -2.48 27.92 -5.48
N PHE A 308 -2.54 26.66 -5.95
CA PHE A 308 -2.51 26.14 -7.35
C PHE A 308 -1.20 25.77 -8.10
N ILE A 309 -1.15 24.52 -8.63
CA ILE A 309 -0.53 24.10 -9.91
C ILE A 309 -1.38 22.96 -10.54
N SER A 310 -1.57 23.00 -11.87
CA SER A 310 -2.34 22.10 -12.73
C SER A 310 -1.49 21.18 -13.63
N ASP A 311 -2.08 20.00 -13.91
CA ASP A 311 -2.02 19.09 -15.07
C ASP A 311 -0.76 18.28 -15.49
N GLU A 312 -0.95 16.95 -15.33
CA GLU A 312 -0.98 15.86 -16.32
C GLU A 312 0.26 15.07 -16.83
N LEU A 313 -0.05 13.77 -17.00
CA LEU A 313 0.56 12.66 -17.76
C LEU A 313 1.77 11.93 -17.16
N ARG A 314 1.52 10.67 -16.72
CA ARG A 314 2.40 9.49 -16.92
C ARG A 314 1.73 8.16 -16.49
N PRO A 315 2.27 6.99 -16.92
CA PRO A 315 1.55 5.97 -17.69
C PRO A 315 0.84 4.90 -16.84
N LYS A 316 0.03 4.08 -17.52
CA LYS A 316 -0.56 2.86 -16.97
C LYS A 316 0.54 1.94 -16.44
N VAL A 317 0.48 1.63 -15.15
CA VAL A 317 1.23 0.52 -14.55
C VAL A 317 0.41 -0.75 -14.76
N GLY A 318 1.05 -1.77 -15.34
CA GLY A 318 0.43 -3.01 -15.79
C GLY A 318 0.36 -4.12 -14.74
N SER A 319 -0.56 -5.05 -15.07
CA SER A 319 -0.54 -6.51 -15.00
C SER A 319 -0.83 -7.32 -13.73
N ASP A 320 -1.06 -6.75 -12.55
CA ASP A 320 -1.58 -7.55 -11.40
C ASP A 320 -2.99 -7.13 -10.94
N LEU A 321 -3.57 -6.09 -11.56
CA LEU A 321 -4.85 -5.52 -11.12
C LEU A 321 -6.07 -6.38 -11.44
N GLU A 322 -5.97 -7.30 -12.40
CA GLU A 322 -7.07 -8.21 -12.76
C GLU A 322 -7.32 -9.27 -11.69
N GLN A 323 -6.30 -9.61 -10.89
CA GLN A 323 -6.43 -10.61 -9.83
C GLN A 323 -7.33 -10.16 -8.67
N TYR A 324 -7.52 -8.85 -8.51
CA TYR A 324 -8.25 -8.28 -7.37
C TYR A 324 -9.29 -7.24 -7.85
N PRO A 325 -10.48 -7.68 -8.27
CA PRO A 325 -11.54 -6.78 -8.73
C PRO A 325 -11.98 -5.82 -7.61
N PRO A 326 -12.44 -4.59 -7.94
CA PRO A 326 -13.01 -3.67 -6.97
C PRO A 326 -14.14 -4.32 -6.16
N LEU A 327 -14.21 -4.01 -4.86
CA LEU A 327 -15.31 -4.47 -4.01
C LEU A 327 -16.54 -3.62 -4.26
N ALA A 328 -17.73 -4.23 -4.37
CA ALA A 328 -18.98 -3.49 -4.52
C ALA A 328 -19.14 -2.43 -3.40
N PRO A 329 -19.74 -1.26 -3.68
CA PRO A 329 -19.81 -0.17 -2.72
C PRO A 329 -20.47 -0.50 -1.37
N ASP A 330 -21.49 -1.37 -1.39
CA ASP A 330 -22.26 -1.78 -0.21
C ASP A 330 -21.80 -3.13 0.37
N VAL A 331 -20.52 -3.47 0.15
CA VAL A 331 -19.92 -4.71 0.64
C VAL A 331 -19.94 -4.79 2.17
N SER A 332 -20.16 -6.00 2.71
CA SER A 332 -20.17 -6.22 4.15
C SER A 332 -18.77 -6.06 4.76
N LYS A 333 -18.70 -5.74 6.06
CA LYS A 333 -17.44 -5.73 6.81
C LYS A 333 -16.74 -7.09 6.79
N ASP A 334 -17.51 -8.18 6.73
CA ASP A 334 -16.96 -9.55 6.64
C ASP A 334 -16.24 -9.79 5.32
N GLU A 335 -16.79 -9.31 4.21
CA GLU A 335 -16.16 -9.42 2.89
C GLU A 335 -14.93 -8.50 2.77
N ILE A 336 -14.97 -7.30 3.38
CA ILE A 336 -13.78 -6.45 3.56
C ILE A 336 -12.71 -7.21 4.35
N HIS A 337 -13.07 -7.83 5.48
CA HIS A 337 -12.16 -8.61 6.30
C HIS A 337 -11.54 -9.76 5.50
N ARG A 338 -12.37 -10.51 4.76
CA ARG A 338 -11.93 -11.60 3.89
C ARG A 338 -10.90 -11.13 2.87
N ARG A 339 -11.17 -10.02 2.16
CA ARG A 339 -10.24 -9.47 1.17
C ARG A 339 -8.92 -8.97 1.79
N ILE A 340 -8.97 -8.43 3.01
CA ILE A 340 -7.75 -8.08 3.76
C ILE A 340 -6.91 -9.32 4.03
N GLN A 341 -7.52 -10.42 4.46
CA GLN A 341 -6.83 -11.68 4.71
C GLN A 341 -6.20 -12.24 3.42
N GLU A 342 -6.86 -12.11 2.27
CA GLU A 342 -6.27 -12.51 0.98
C GLU A 342 -5.07 -11.63 0.58
N MET A 343 -5.16 -10.34 0.85
CA MET A 343 -4.15 -9.35 0.45
C MET A 343 -2.89 -9.39 1.34
N ILE A 344 -3.05 -9.70 2.63
CA ILE A 344 -1.93 -9.84 3.57
C ILE A 344 -1.64 -11.33 3.74
N GLY A 345 -0.57 -11.81 3.11
CA GLY A 345 -0.21 -13.24 3.18
C GLY A 345 0.02 -13.73 4.61
N LYS A 346 -0.28 -15.00 4.89
CA LYS A 346 -0.23 -15.63 6.23
C LYS A 346 1.03 -15.30 7.04
N LYS A 347 2.21 -15.51 6.43
CA LYS A 347 3.51 -15.22 7.07
C LYS A 347 3.66 -13.75 7.47
N GLN A 348 3.06 -12.84 6.71
CA GLN A 348 3.07 -11.41 7.03
C GLN A 348 2.07 -11.07 8.14
N ARG A 349 0.90 -11.72 8.17
CA ARG A 349 -0.08 -11.58 9.25
C ARG A 349 0.47 -11.97 10.60
N GLU A 350 1.14 -13.12 10.68
CA GLU A 350 1.80 -13.60 11.90
C GLU A 350 2.79 -12.57 12.45
N LYS A 351 3.65 -12.02 11.58
CA LYS A 351 4.62 -10.99 11.97
C LYS A 351 3.99 -9.67 12.39
N LEU A 352 2.84 -9.32 11.80
CA LEU A 352 2.10 -8.10 12.12
C LEU A 352 1.13 -8.27 13.29
N GLY A 353 1.05 -9.47 13.88
CA GLY A 353 0.14 -9.78 14.99
C GLY A 353 -1.34 -9.71 14.61
N ILE A 354 -1.66 -9.96 13.33
CA ILE A 354 -3.04 -10.04 12.84
C ILE A 354 -3.55 -11.45 13.16
N ALA A 355 -4.59 -11.54 13.98
CA ALA A 355 -5.23 -12.82 14.24
C ALA A 355 -5.82 -13.38 12.94
N ASP A 356 -5.53 -14.64 12.61
CA ASP A 356 -6.27 -15.34 11.57
C ASP A 356 -7.76 -15.29 11.97
N SER A 357 -8.62 -14.90 11.03
CA SER A 357 -10.06 -14.98 11.23
C SER A 357 -10.38 -16.40 11.66
N GLN A 358 -10.80 -16.60 12.91
CA GLN A 358 -11.27 -17.89 13.37
C GLN A 358 -12.50 -18.23 12.53
N ILE A 359 -12.30 -19.07 11.52
CA ILE A 359 -13.40 -19.72 10.82
C ILE A 359 -14.18 -20.46 11.90
N SER A 360 -15.47 -20.15 12.03
CA SER A 360 -16.32 -20.81 13.01
C SER A 360 -16.12 -22.33 12.91
N PRO A 361 -15.88 -23.04 14.02
CA PRO A 361 -15.76 -24.51 14.04
C PRO A 361 -16.93 -25.23 13.36
N GLU A 362 -18.06 -24.53 13.19
CA GLU A 362 -19.26 -25.04 12.52
C GLU A 362 -19.11 -25.23 11.01
N VAL A 363 -18.24 -24.47 10.34
CA VAL A 363 -18.02 -24.58 8.87
C VAL A 363 -17.50 -25.97 8.49
N TRP A 364 -16.72 -26.60 9.36
CA TRP A 364 -16.17 -27.94 9.14
C TRP A 364 -17.24 -29.04 9.12
N LYS A 365 -18.42 -28.75 9.68
CA LYS A 365 -19.60 -29.63 9.68
C LYS A 365 -20.52 -29.39 8.48
N GLU A 366 -20.24 -28.40 7.63
CA GLU A 366 -21.04 -28.12 6.44
C GLU A 366 -20.78 -29.14 5.32
N PHE A 367 -21.79 -29.37 4.49
CA PHE A 367 -21.80 -30.33 3.39
C PHE A 367 -22.03 -29.58 2.09
N PHE A 368 -21.25 -29.89 1.06
CA PHE A 368 -21.33 -29.22 -0.24
C PHE A 368 -21.58 -30.21 -1.37
N LYS A 369 -22.48 -29.85 -2.28
CA LYS A 369 -22.74 -30.57 -3.53
C LYS A 369 -22.53 -29.67 -4.73
N LYS A 370 -22.20 -30.24 -5.88
CA LYS A 370 -22.10 -29.52 -7.15
C LYS A 370 -23.44 -28.87 -7.51
N SER A 371 -23.38 -27.63 -7.99
CA SER A 371 -24.55 -26.90 -8.47
C SER A 371 -25.03 -27.50 -9.79
N PRO A 372 -26.35 -27.59 -10.04
CA PRO A 372 -26.88 -27.99 -11.35
C PRO A 372 -26.47 -27.05 -12.50
N GLN A 373 -26.00 -25.84 -12.17
CA GLN A 373 -25.50 -24.86 -13.14
C GLN A 373 -24.00 -25.01 -13.43
N ALA A 374 -23.32 -25.96 -12.79
CA ALA A 374 -21.90 -26.24 -13.01
C ALA A 374 -21.75 -27.46 -13.93
N GLU A 375 -21.56 -27.20 -15.22
CA GLU A 375 -21.11 -28.23 -16.16
C GLU A 375 -19.61 -28.41 -16.05
N TRP A 376 -19.11 -29.64 -16.22
CA TRP A 376 -17.69 -29.88 -16.10
C TRP A 376 -17.24 -31.11 -16.90
N THR A 377 -15.97 -31.12 -17.27
CA THR A 377 -15.32 -32.25 -17.92
C THR A 377 -13.88 -32.39 -17.42
N ILE A 378 -13.27 -33.55 -17.68
CA ILE A 378 -11.87 -33.83 -17.35
C ILE A 378 -11.04 -33.70 -18.62
N LEU A 379 -10.00 -32.87 -18.56
CA LEU A 379 -8.96 -32.78 -19.57
C LEU A 379 -7.63 -33.20 -18.92
N GLU A 380 -7.11 -34.36 -19.32
CA GLU A 380 -5.92 -34.98 -18.74
C GLU A 380 -6.01 -35.18 -17.21
N GLN A 381 -5.27 -34.39 -16.42
CA GLN A 381 -5.26 -34.44 -14.95
C GLN A 381 -6.01 -33.28 -14.29
N GLU A 382 -6.65 -32.43 -15.08
CA GLU A 382 -7.35 -31.22 -14.63
C GLU A 382 -8.86 -31.36 -14.86
N ALA A 383 -9.64 -30.60 -14.08
CA ALA A 383 -11.07 -30.46 -14.31
C ALA A 383 -11.37 -29.06 -14.85
N VAL A 384 -12.14 -28.99 -15.93
CA VAL A 384 -12.65 -27.72 -16.47
C VAL A 384 -14.12 -27.62 -16.11
N LEU A 385 -14.51 -26.49 -15.53
CA LEU A 385 -15.87 -26.19 -15.10
C LEU A 385 -16.41 -25.02 -15.90
N LEU A 386 -17.69 -25.03 -16.21
CA LEU A 386 -18.43 -23.96 -16.85
C LEU A 386 -19.65 -23.64 -15.99
N ASN A 387 -19.75 -22.40 -15.53
CA ASN A 387 -21.00 -21.91 -14.97
C ASN A 387 -21.95 -21.55 -16.12
N LEU A 388 -23.07 -22.27 -16.24
CA LEU A 388 -24.07 -22.08 -17.30
C LEU A 388 -24.82 -20.75 -17.23
N GLU A 389 -24.88 -20.12 -16.06
CA GLU A 389 -25.57 -18.85 -15.84
C GLU A 389 -24.70 -17.65 -16.22
N THR A 390 -23.41 -17.70 -15.87
CA THR A 390 -22.48 -16.59 -16.13
C THR A 390 -21.66 -16.78 -17.41
N GLY A 391 -21.58 -18.00 -17.93
CA GLY A 391 -20.73 -18.35 -19.08
C GLY A 391 -19.23 -18.38 -18.77
N VAL A 392 -18.84 -18.28 -17.49
CA VAL A 392 -17.44 -18.25 -17.06
C VAL A 392 -16.92 -19.67 -16.87
N TYR A 393 -15.73 -19.96 -17.42
CA TYR A 393 -15.04 -21.22 -17.21
C TYR A 393 -13.94 -21.13 -16.16
N PHE A 394 -13.70 -22.24 -15.47
CA PHE A 394 -12.68 -22.39 -14.43
C PHE A 394 -11.88 -23.66 -14.67
N THR A 395 -10.62 -23.68 -14.25
CA THR A 395 -9.76 -24.86 -14.31
C THR A 395 -9.30 -25.24 -12.91
N LEU A 396 -9.41 -26.51 -12.56
CA LEU A 396 -8.90 -27.07 -11.32
C LEU A 396 -7.73 -27.99 -11.64
N ASN A 397 -6.62 -27.74 -10.97
CA ASN A 397 -5.46 -28.63 -11.00
C ASN A 397 -5.81 -30.00 -10.39
N ARG A 398 -4.84 -30.93 -10.37
CA ARG A 398 -5.02 -32.29 -9.85
C ARG A 398 -5.62 -32.36 -8.44
N VAL A 399 -5.22 -31.46 -7.54
CA VAL A 399 -5.75 -31.42 -6.16
C VAL A 399 -7.18 -30.88 -6.16
N GLY A 400 -7.41 -29.74 -6.80
CA GLY A 400 -8.74 -29.13 -6.90
C GLY A 400 -9.77 -30.05 -7.56
N LYS A 401 -9.35 -30.83 -8.57
CA LYS A 401 -10.16 -31.89 -9.17
C LYS A 401 -10.56 -32.96 -8.13
N GLY A 402 -9.60 -33.48 -7.36
CA GLY A 402 -9.88 -34.48 -6.33
C GLY A 402 -10.86 -33.96 -5.28
N ILE A 403 -10.72 -32.71 -4.87
CA ILE A 403 -11.67 -32.05 -3.95
C ILE A 403 -13.04 -31.89 -4.62
N TRP A 404 -13.08 -31.46 -5.88
CA TRP A 404 -14.30 -31.29 -6.65
C TRP A 404 -15.10 -32.58 -6.74
N GLU A 405 -14.45 -33.71 -7.01
CA GLU A 405 -15.07 -35.03 -7.07
C GLU A 405 -15.78 -35.37 -5.74
N LEU A 406 -15.22 -34.98 -4.61
CA LEU A 406 -15.77 -35.20 -3.27
C LEU A 406 -16.97 -34.32 -2.89
N PHE A 407 -17.30 -33.27 -3.67
CA PHE A 407 -18.53 -32.49 -3.47
C PHE A 407 -19.78 -33.24 -3.95
N THR A 408 -20.13 -34.31 -3.26
CA THR A 408 -21.34 -35.12 -3.51
C THR A 408 -22.50 -34.68 -2.64
N GLY A 409 -22.24 -33.94 -1.56
CA GLY A 409 -23.22 -33.60 -0.51
C GLY A 409 -23.34 -34.66 0.58
N GLU A 410 -22.57 -35.75 0.52
CA GLU A 410 -22.64 -36.88 1.48
C GLU A 410 -21.55 -36.81 2.57
N GLN A 411 -20.55 -35.96 2.40
CA GLN A 411 -19.40 -35.82 3.30
C GLN A 411 -19.28 -34.38 3.79
N SER A 412 -18.93 -34.21 5.07
CA SER A 412 -18.59 -32.92 5.64
C SER A 412 -17.24 -32.43 5.15
N LEU A 413 -16.98 -31.12 5.23
CA LEU A 413 -15.65 -30.57 4.94
C LEU A 413 -14.55 -31.19 5.80
N GLU A 414 -14.85 -31.57 7.05
CA GLU A 414 -13.91 -32.30 7.91
C GLU A 414 -13.54 -33.68 7.34
N SER A 415 -14.53 -34.43 6.85
CA SER A 415 -14.30 -35.73 6.20
C SER A 415 -13.50 -35.56 4.90
N ILE A 416 -13.84 -34.55 4.10
CA ILE A 416 -13.14 -34.22 2.85
C ILE A 416 -11.68 -33.84 3.14
N LEU A 417 -11.42 -33.06 4.19
CA LEU A 417 -10.07 -32.70 4.62
C LEU A 417 -9.21 -33.94 4.93
N LEU A 418 -9.76 -34.90 5.70
CA LEU A 418 -9.06 -36.15 6.02
C LEU A 418 -8.73 -36.97 4.76
N VAL A 419 -9.65 -37.00 3.79
CA VAL A 419 -9.42 -37.68 2.50
C VAL A 419 -8.31 -36.99 1.71
N ILE A 420 -8.28 -35.65 1.64
CA ILE A 420 -7.26 -34.89 0.93
C ILE A 420 -5.88 -35.10 1.55
N CYS A 421 -5.76 -34.98 2.88
CA CYS A 421 -4.50 -35.19 3.59
C CYS A 421 -3.91 -36.57 3.29
N LYS A 422 -4.77 -37.60 3.26
CA LYS A 422 -4.38 -38.97 2.97
C LYS A 422 -4.06 -39.21 1.49
N GLN A 423 -4.85 -38.66 0.58
CA GLN A 423 -4.73 -38.92 -0.87
C GLN A 423 -3.55 -38.16 -1.50
N PHE A 424 -3.19 -37.00 -0.96
CA PHE A 424 -2.14 -36.13 -1.51
C PHE A 424 -0.92 -35.99 -0.59
N GLU A 425 -0.86 -36.74 0.52
CA GLU A 425 0.27 -36.75 1.48
C GLU A 425 0.70 -35.34 1.92
N VAL A 426 -0.28 -34.52 2.29
CA VAL A 426 -0.10 -33.10 2.63
C VAL A 426 -0.43 -32.85 4.11
N ALA A 427 0.28 -31.90 4.73
CA ALA A 427 0.03 -31.49 6.10
C ALA A 427 -1.39 -30.92 6.28
N GLU A 428 -2.04 -31.24 7.41
CA GLU A 428 -3.44 -30.88 7.67
C GLU A 428 -3.69 -29.37 7.62
N ASP A 429 -2.76 -28.56 8.09
CA ASP A 429 -2.86 -27.10 8.07
C ASP A 429 -2.82 -26.51 6.64
N VAL A 430 -2.05 -27.12 5.75
CA VAL A 430 -1.98 -26.76 4.32
C VAL A 430 -3.27 -27.19 3.61
N ALA A 431 -3.67 -28.45 3.76
CA ALA A 431 -4.91 -28.97 3.16
C ALA A 431 -6.15 -28.21 3.66
N ARG A 432 -6.14 -27.80 4.93
CA ARG A 432 -7.19 -27.00 5.56
C ARG A 432 -7.34 -25.65 4.87
N ALA A 433 -6.23 -24.96 4.61
CA ALA A 433 -6.24 -23.67 3.94
C ALA A 433 -6.73 -23.79 2.48
N ASP A 434 -6.21 -24.77 1.74
CA ASP A 434 -6.53 -24.97 0.32
C ASP A 434 -7.99 -25.38 0.12
N LEU A 435 -8.51 -26.27 0.98
CA LEU A 435 -9.90 -26.71 0.93
C LEU A 435 -10.87 -25.53 1.20
N ILE A 436 -10.58 -24.70 2.19
CA ILE A 436 -11.41 -23.51 2.48
C ILE A 436 -11.37 -22.52 1.32
N ALA A 437 -10.19 -22.23 0.78
CA ALA A 437 -10.05 -21.32 -0.34
C ALA A 437 -10.87 -21.79 -1.55
N LEU A 438 -10.79 -23.09 -1.86
CA LEU A 438 -11.52 -23.69 -2.96
C LEU A 438 -13.04 -23.69 -2.73
N VAL A 439 -13.52 -24.13 -1.56
CA VAL A 439 -14.96 -24.13 -1.21
C VAL A 439 -15.52 -22.71 -1.28
N THR A 440 -14.79 -21.74 -0.75
CA THR A 440 -15.21 -20.33 -0.76
C THR A 440 -15.37 -19.83 -2.18
N LYS A 441 -14.35 -20.05 -3.02
CA LYS A 441 -14.36 -19.62 -4.41
C LYS A 441 -15.49 -20.29 -5.20
N LEU A 442 -15.63 -21.60 -5.12
CA LEU A 442 -16.69 -22.32 -5.83
C LEU A 442 -18.10 -21.93 -5.34
N SER A 443 -18.27 -21.62 -4.05
CA SER A 443 -19.56 -21.15 -3.52
C SER A 443 -19.92 -19.75 -4.02
N GLN A 444 -18.95 -18.84 -4.06
CA GLN A 444 -19.13 -17.48 -4.60
C GLN A 444 -19.49 -17.50 -6.09
N GLU A 445 -18.85 -18.37 -6.85
CA GLU A 445 -19.11 -18.55 -8.28
C GLU A 445 -20.34 -19.41 -8.56
N GLY A 446 -21.12 -19.79 -7.53
CA GLY A 446 -22.35 -20.56 -7.68
C GLY A 446 -22.15 -22.00 -8.21
N LEU A 447 -20.93 -22.51 -8.18
CA LEU A 447 -20.54 -23.82 -8.72
C LEU A 447 -20.80 -24.98 -7.74
N ILE A 448 -20.86 -24.69 -6.44
CA ILE A 448 -21.31 -25.63 -5.40
C ILE A 448 -22.38 -24.98 -4.53
N LYS A 449 -23.19 -25.80 -3.87
CA LYS A 449 -24.23 -25.38 -2.93
C LYS A 449 -24.04 -26.12 -1.61
N ASN A 450 -24.21 -25.38 -0.52
CA ASN A 450 -24.32 -25.99 0.80
C ASN A 450 -25.63 -26.81 0.85
N VAL A 451 -25.61 -27.98 1.48
CA VAL A 451 -26.77 -28.87 1.62
C VAL A 451 -27.58 -28.54 2.87
N ASN A 452 -26.95 -27.89 3.86
CA ASN A 452 -27.53 -27.56 5.16
C ASN A 452 -28.13 -26.12 5.22
N LYS A 453 -28.11 -25.39 4.11
CA LYS A 453 -28.71 -24.05 3.91
C LYS A 453 -29.46 -24.06 2.59
#